data_AF-A0A2E8ATI1-F1
#
_entry.id   AF-A0A2E8ATI1-F1
#
_cell.length_a   1.000
_cell.length_b   1.000
_cell.length_c   1.000
_cell.angle_alpha   90.00
_cell.angle_beta   90.00
_cell.angle_gamma   90.00
#
_symmetry.space_group_name_H-M   'P 1'
#
loop_
_entity.id
_entity.type
_entity.pdbx_description
1 polymer ?
#
loop_
_entity_poly.entity_id
_entity_poly.type
_entity_poly.pdbx_seq_one_letter_code
_entity_poly.pdbx_strand_id
1 'polypeptide(L)'
;MDNNLRFQWYVVALRQFASREGHCRVPALHVEVLEGMEVKLGSFVSYQRQRRRKLREDLNLAQNRGDLEAVRKLESTMRKFKEREEELEAIAGWAWGPLRPGPSSKAARNREIKQLYGNGTQVKALADRYELSRQRIHQIVGPGALTNA
;
A
#
# COMPACT_ATOMS: atom_id res chain seq x y z
N MET A 1 -1.10 9.74 -20.19
CA MET A 1 -2.06 9.42 -19.11
C MET A 1 -2.15 10.62 -18.20
N ASP A 2 -3.31 11.23 -18.04
CA ASP A 2 -3.46 12.37 -17.15
C ASP A 2 -3.27 11.96 -15.67
N ASN A 3 -2.96 12.93 -14.82
CA ASN A 3 -2.66 12.68 -13.41
C ASN A 3 -3.87 12.15 -12.61
N ASN A 4 -5.09 12.43 -13.06
CA ASN A 4 -6.30 11.97 -12.39
C ASN A 4 -6.56 10.50 -12.72
N LEU A 5 -6.47 10.13 -14.00
CA LEU A 5 -6.60 8.75 -14.46
C LEU A 5 -5.54 7.86 -13.80
N ARG A 6 -4.29 8.32 -13.70
CA ARG A 6 -3.25 7.58 -12.96
C ARG A 6 -3.60 7.40 -11.48
N PHE A 7 -4.18 8.42 -10.84
CA PHE A 7 -4.64 8.32 -9.45
C PHE A 7 -5.77 7.30 -9.30
N GLN A 8 -6.76 7.33 -10.21
CA GLN A 8 -7.87 6.38 -10.22
C GLN A 8 -7.41 4.93 -10.37
N TRP A 9 -6.39 4.68 -11.19
CA TRP A 9 -5.75 3.37 -11.31
C TRP A 9 -5.19 2.86 -9.97
N TYR A 10 -4.54 3.73 -9.19
CA TYR A 10 -4.08 3.36 -7.86
C TYR A 10 -5.24 3.10 -6.88
N VAL A 11 -6.33 3.87 -6.96
CA VAL A 11 -7.54 3.67 -6.14
C VAL A 11 -8.16 2.30 -6.43
N VAL A 12 -8.31 1.94 -7.71
CA VAL A 12 -8.84 0.62 -8.12
C VAL A 12 -7.92 -0.51 -7.62
N ALA A 13 -6.61 -0.40 -7.83
CA ALA A 13 -5.65 -1.39 -7.34
C ALA A 13 -5.67 -1.53 -5.81
N LEU A 14 -5.87 -0.41 -5.09
CA LEU A 14 -5.98 -0.43 -3.63
C LEU A 14 -7.27 -1.10 -3.15
N ARG A 15 -8.40 -0.88 -3.83
CA ARG A 15 -9.66 -1.58 -3.55
C ARG A 15 -9.53 -3.09 -3.78
N GLN A 16 -8.88 -3.50 -4.89
CA GLN A 16 -8.57 -4.90 -5.16
C GLN A 16 -7.72 -5.52 -4.04
N PHE A 17 -6.64 -4.84 -3.64
CA PHE A 17 -5.80 -5.30 -2.54
C PHE A 17 -6.60 -5.40 -1.22
N ALA A 18 -7.39 -4.38 -0.89
CA ALA A 18 -8.19 -4.33 0.33
C ALA A 18 -9.23 -5.45 0.39
N SER A 19 -9.94 -5.71 -0.71
CA SER A 19 -10.90 -6.82 -0.82
C SER A 19 -10.23 -8.17 -0.58
N ARG A 20 -9.03 -8.37 -1.15
CA ARG A 20 -8.27 -9.63 -1.04
C ARG A 20 -7.62 -9.83 0.34
N GLU A 21 -7.19 -8.75 1.00
CA GLU A 21 -6.40 -8.82 2.24
C GLU A 21 -7.18 -8.49 3.52
N GLY A 22 -8.33 -7.84 3.37
CA GLY A 22 -9.13 -7.25 4.45
C GLY A 22 -8.53 -5.98 5.05
N HIS A 23 -7.47 -5.41 4.45
CA HIS A 23 -6.80 -4.21 4.97
C HIS A 23 -6.02 -3.45 3.88
N CYS A 24 -5.71 -2.17 4.11
CA CYS A 24 -4.82 -1.37 3.25
C CYS A 24 -3.36 -1.29 3.76
N ARG A 25 -2.87 -2.31 4.47
CA ARG A 25 -1.47 -2.40 4.94
C ARG A 25 -0.57 -2.95 3.83
N VAL A 26 -0.42 -2.17 2.76
CA VAL A 26 0.36 -2.54 1.57
C VAL A 26 1.86 -2.48 1.88
N PRO A 27 2.64 -3.55 1.62
CA PRO A 27 4.11 -3.52 1.71
C PRO A 27 4.72 -2.47 0.77
N ALA A 28 5.84 -1.85 1.15
CA ALA A 28 6.41 -0.70 0.42
C ALA A 28 6.78 -0.99 -1.05
N LEU A 29 7.21 -2.22 -1.35
CA LEU A 29 7.62 -2.65 -2.70
C LEU A 29 6.52 -3.42 -3.44
N HIS A 30 5.29 -3.45 -2.91
CA HIS A 30 4.21 -4.23 -3.49
C HIS A 30 3.74 -3.67 -4.84
N VAL A 31 3.52 -4.57 -5.80
CA VAL A 31 2.99 -4.28 -7.13
C VAL A 31 1.70 -5.08 -7.32
N GLU A 32 0.64 -4.40 -7.74
CA GLU A 32 -0.57 -5.03 -8.27
C GLU A 32 -0.54 -4.97 -9.80
N VAL A 33 -1.20 -5.90 -10.47
CA VAL A 33 -1.41 -5.86 -11.92
C VAL A 33 -2.86 -5.51 -12.17
N LEU A 34 -3.11 -4.46 -12.94
CA LEU A 34 -4.43 -4.01 -13.36
C LEU A 34 -4.45 -3.95 -14.88
N GLU A 35 -5.35 -4.71 -15.52
CA GLU A 35 -5.46 -4.75 -16.99
C GLU A 35 -4.12 -4.99 -17.71
N GLY A 36 -3.29 -5.89 -17.16
CA GLY A 36 -1.97 -6.21 -17.71
C GLY A 36 -0.86 -5.20 -17.41
N MET A 37 -1.16 -4.10 -16.73
CA MET A 37 -0.19 -3.06 -16.39
C MET A 37 0.21 -3.12 -14.91
N GLU A 38 1.50 -2.92 -14.66
CA GLU A 38 2.04 -2.88 -13.31
C GLU A 38 1.69 -1.58 -12.58
N VAL A 39 1.11 -1.72 -11.39
CA VAL A 39 0.77 -0.63 -10.48
C VAL A 39 1.61 -0.77 -9.21
N LYS A 40 2.59 0.12 -9.06
CA LYS A 40 3.49 0.21 -7.88
C LYS A 40 2.73 0.69 -6.63
N LEU A 41 1.80 -0.12 -6.15
CA LEU A 41 0.82 0.23 -5.12
C LEU A 41 1.49 0.54 -3.78
N GLY A 42 2.52 -0.21 -3.41
CA GLY A 42 3.27 0.01 -2.18
C GLY A 42 3.89 1.39 -2.07
N SER A 43 4.50 1.85 -3.16
CA SER A 43 5.11 3.18 -3.24
C SER A 43 4.06 4.28 -3.21
N PHE A 44 2.94 4.11 -3.92
CA PHE A 44 1.81 5.05 -3.89
C PHE A 44 1.24 5.20 -2.48
N VAL A 45 0.88 4.11 -1.82
CA VAL A 45 0.31 4.15 -0.46
C VAL A 45 1.27 4.78 0.54
N SER A 46 2.56 4.47 0.43
CA SER A 46 3.60 5.07 1.28
C SER A 46 3.71 6.58 1.04
N TYR A 47 3.71 7.02 -0.22
CA TYR A 47 3.77 8.43 -0.61
C TYR A 47 2.56 9.21 -0.08
N GLN A 48 1.34 8.68 -0.24
CA GLN A 48 0.12 9.36 0.23
C GLN A 48 0.20 9.62 1.74
N ARG A 49 0.58 8.62 2.53
CA ARG A 49 0.71 8.74 3.99
C ARG A 49 1.80 9.72 4.41
N GLN A 50 2.99 9.63 3.79
CA GLN A 50 4.10 10.54 4.08
C GLN A 50 3.76 11.98 3.70
N ARG A 51 3.15 12.19 2.54
CA ARG A 51 2.78 13.52 2.04
C ARG A 51 1.74 14.18 2.94
N ARG A 52 0.72 13.44 3.38
CA ARG A 52 -0.27 13.96 4.35
C ARG A 52 0.39 14.39 5.65
N ARG A 53 1.25 13.53 6.21
CA ARG A 53 1.97 13.82 7.45
C ARG A 53 2.82 15.08 7.30
N LYS A 54 3.64 15.14 6.25
CA LYS A 54 4.53 16.27 5.97
C LYS A 54 3.77 17.58 5.76
N LEU A 55 2.69 17.58 4.98
CA LEU A 55 1.87 18.79 4.77
C LEU A 55 1.32 19.35 6.08
N ARG A 56 0.91 18.49 7.01
CA ARG A 56 0.42 18.90 8.34
C ARG A 56 1.56 19.41 9.22
N GLU A 57 2.72 18.75 9.20
CA GLU A 57 3.92 19.18 9.92
C GLU A 57 4.40 20.56 9.43
N ASP A 58 4.51 20.74 8.11
CA ASP A 58 4.92 21.98 7.47
C ASP A 58 3.92 23.12 7.75
N LEU A 59 2.60 22.84 7.74
CA LEU A 59 1.56 23.82 8.06
C LEU A 59 1.68 24.31 9.52
N ASN A 60 1.80 23.38 10.47
CA ASN A 60 1.96 23.72 11.88
C ASN A 60 3.24 24.55 12.10
N LEU A 61 4.33 24.19 11.41
CA LEU A 61 5.59 24.92 11.50
C LEU A 61 5.47 26.35 10.95
N ALA A 62 4.79 26.53 9.81
CA ALA A 62 4.55 27.84 9.22
C ALA A 62 3.68 28.73 10.14
N GLN A 63 2.63 28.16 10.73
CA GLN A 63 1.79 28.85 11.71
C GLN A 63 2.58 29.29 12.94
N ASN A 64 3.39 28.40 13.51
CA ASN A 64 4.22 28.71 14.69
C ASN A 64 5.25 29.82 14.41
N ARG A 65 5.69 29.95 13.16
CA ARG A 65 6.62 31.01 12.73
C ARG A 65 5.92 32.32 12.36
N GLY A 66 4.59 32.33 12.30
CA GLY A 66 3.83 33.49 11.79
C GLY A 66 4.02 33.75 10.30
N ASP A 67 4.46 32.76 9.52
CA ASP A 67 4.69 32.90 8.07
C ASP A 67 3.37 32.75 7.30
N LEU A 68 2.62 33.85 7.18
CA LEU A 68 1.30 33.89 6.56
C LEU A 68 1.31 33.46 5.08
N GLU A 69 2.40 33.73 4.37
CA GLU A 69 2.51 33.39 2.94
C GLU A 69 2.75 31.88 2.76
N ALA A 70 3.61 31.28 3.58
CA ALA A 70 3.77 29.83 3.61
C ALA A 70 2.47 29.13 4.01
N VAL A 71 1.74 29.63 5.02
CA VAL A 71 0.44 29.10 5.43
C VAL A 71 -0.54 29.09 4.25
N ARG A 72 -0.73 30.22 3.56
CA ARG A 72 -1.64 30.31 2.41
C ARG A 72 -1.29 29.31 1.30
N LYS A 73 0.00 29.16 0.98
CA LYS A 73 0.47 28.20 -0.03
C LYS A 73 0.21 26.74 0.38
N LEU A 74 0.44 26.41 1.65
CA LEU A 74 0.21 25.07 2.20
C LEU A 74 -1.29 24.75 2.25
N GLU A 75 -2.13 25.67 2.69
CA GLU A 75 -3.59 25.51 2.70
C GLU A 75 -4.15 25.29 1.29
N SER A 76 -3.68 26.05 0.31
CA SER A 76 -4.05 25.85 -1.11
C SER A 76 -3.64 24.46 -1.61
N THR A 77 -2.44 24.00 -1.22
CA THR A 77 -1.96 22.65 -1.57
C THR A 77 -2.78 21.55 -0.89
N MET A 78 -3.12 21.73 0.39
CA MET A 78 -3.96 20.80 1.15
C MET A 78 -5.37 20.72 0.58
N ARG A 79 -5.95 21.84 0.13
CA ARG A 79 -7.27 21.85 -0.53
C ARG A 79 -7.31 20.93 -1.74
N LYS A 80 -6.30 21.00 -2.62
CA LYS A 80 -6.18 20.11 -3.80
C LYS A 80 -5.94 18.65 -3.41
N PHE A 81 -5.30 18.42 -2.27
CA PHE A 81 -5.03 17.06 -1.80
C PHE A 81 -6.25 16.45 -1.09
N LYS A 82 -7.14 17.26 -0.54
CA LYS A 82 -8.32 16.84 0.23
C LYS A 82 -9.23 15.91 -0.55
N GLU A 83 -9.52 16.22 -1.81
CA GLU A 83 -10.35 15.36 -2.68
C GLU A 83 -9.77 13.94 -2.77
N ARG A 84 -8.45 13.84 -2.93
CA ARG A 84 -7.74 12.54 -2.96
C ARG A 84 -7.71 11.87 -1.59
N GLU A 85 -7.73 12.63 -0.49
CA GLU A 85 -7.82 12.04 0.85
C GLU A 85 -9.19 11.38 1.05
N GLU A 86 -10.27 12.08 0.70
CA GLU A 86 -11.64 11.60 0.84
C GLU A 86 -11.87 10.30 0.05
N GLU A 87 -11.35 10.22 -1.18
CA GLU A 87 -11.42 8.99 -1.98
C GLU A 87 -10.69 7.80 -1.35
N LEU A 88 -9.52 8.04 -0.73
CA LEU A 88 -8.76 7.01 -0.05
C LEU A 88 -9.42 6.59 1.27
N GLU A 89 -9.97 7.54 2.02
CA GLU A 89 -10.72 7.31 3.25
C GLU A 89 -11.99 6.49 3.01
N ALA A 90 -12.60 6.60 1.83
CA ALA A 90 -13.73 5.78 1.41
C ALA A 90 -13.37 4.33 1.07
N ILE A 91 -12.09 3.93 1.13
CA ILE A 91 -11.68 2.54 0.89
C ILE A 91 -11.72 1.76 2.21
N ALA A 92 -12.47 0.66 2.21
CA ALA A 92 -12.55 -0.24 3.36
C ALA A 92 -11.16 -0.68 3.84
N GLY A 93 -10.88 -0.52 5.14
CA GLY A 93 -9.59 -0.87 5.74
C GLY A 93 -8.47 0.15 5.51
N TRP A 94 -8.77 1.33 4.95
CA TRP A 94 -7.84 2.45 4.88
C TRP A 94 -7.60 3.07 6.26
N ALA A 95 -6.35 3.48 6.50
CA ALA A 95 -5.95 4.24 7.67
C ALA A 95 -4.68 5.03 7.34
N TRP A 96 -4.63 6.28 7.81
CA TRP A 96 -3.49 7.17 7.63
C TRP A 96 -2.32 6.87 8.57
N GLY A 97 -2.60 6.29 9.75
CA GLY A 97 -1.60 5.81 10.69
C GLY A 97 -1.81 6.33 12.13
N PRO A 98 -0.94 5.91 13.07
CA PRO A 98 0.11 4.90 12.89
C PRO A 98 -0.50 3.52 12.62
N LEU A 99 0.02 2.80 11.62
CA LEU A 99 -0.47 1.45 11.33
C LEU A 99 0.02 0.49 12.39
N ARG A 100 -0.89 -0.09 13.16
CA ARG A 100 -0.54 -1.20 14.07
C ARG A 100 0.08 -2.34 13.24
N PRO A 101 1.11 -3.04 13.75
CA PRO A 101 1.63 -4.23 13.10
C PRO A 101 0.49 -5.23 12.80
N GLY A 102 0.64 -6.02 11.73
CA GLY A 102 -0.34 -7.01 11.27
C GLY A 102 -0.85 -7.92 12.40
N PRO A 103 -2.07 -8.50 12.28
CA PRO A 103 -2.52 -9.55 13.20
C PRO A 103 -1.45 -10.65 13.31
N SER A 104 -0.99 -10.92 14.53
CA SER A 104 0.11 -11.84 14.83
C SER A 104 -0.09 -13.25 14.24
N SER A 105 -1.35 -13.69 14.09
CA SER A 105 -1.69 -15.01 13.52
C SER A 105 -1.21 -15.19 12.07
N LYS A 106 -1.20 -14.12 11.26
CA LYS A 106 -0.71 -14.20 9.88
C LYS A 106 0.82 -14.26 9.80
N ALA A 107 1.54 -13.84 10.84
CA ALA A 107 3.00 -13.87 10.86
C ALA A 107 3.57 -15.30 10.99
N ALA A 108 2.92 -16.16 11.78
CA ALA A 108 3.32 -17.56 11.93
C ALA A 108 3.15 -18.33 10.60
N ARG A 109 1.94 -18.27 10.01
CA ARG A 109 1.65 -18.85 8.70
C ARG A 109 2.61 -18.36 7.61
N ASN A 110 2.90 -17.06 7.58
CA ASN A 110 3.81 -16.50 6.58
C ASN A 110 5.26 -16.97 6.77
N ARG A 111 5.72 -17.17 8.02
CA ARG A 111 7.04 -17.77 8.30
C ARG A 111 7.10 -19.22 7.80
N GLU A 112 6.04 -19.99 8.05
CA GLU A 112 5.94 -21.38 7.61
C GLU A 112 5.92 -21.49 6.07
N ILE A 113 5.13 -20.64 5.39
CA ILE A 113 5.12 -20.54 3.92
C ILE A 113 6.53 -20.24 3.38
N LYS A 114 7.25 -19.29 3.99
CA LYS A 114 8.63 -18.96 3.60
C LYS A 114 9.59 -20.13 3.79
N GLN A 115 9.49 -20.85 4.92
CA GLN A 115 10.33 -22.00 5.21
C GLN A 115 10.09 -23.14 4.21
N LEU A 116 8.82 -23.51 3.99
CA LEU A 116 8.45 -24.56 3.04
C LEU A 116 8.88 -24.22 1.62
N TYR A 117 8.75 -22.95 1.22
CA TYR A 117 9.21 -22.47 -0.08
C TYR A 117 10.74 -22.52 -0.21
N GLY A 118 11.48 -22.10 0.81
CA GLY A 118 12.95 -22.23 0.87
C GLY A 118 13.42 -23.69 0.81
N ASN A 119 12.60 -24.63 1.27
CA ASN A 119 12.83 -26.07 1.16
C ASN A 119 12.41 -26.67 -0.19
N GLY A 120 12.05 -25.84 -1.19
CA GLY A 120 11.70 -26.30 -2.54
C GLY A 120 10.22 -26.64 -2.76
N THR A 121 9.32 -26.36 -1.79
CA THR A 121 7.89 -26.58 -2.00
C THR A 121 7.37 -25.62 -3.07
N GLN A 122 6.70 -26.15 -4.09
CA GLN A 122 6.17 -25.34 -5.18
C GLN A 122 5.05 -24.39 -4.72
N VAL A 123 4.98 -23.22 -5.35
CA VAL A 123 3.98 -22.17 -5.10
C VAL A 123 2.54 -22.70 -5.18
N LYS A 124 2.26 -23.60 -6.13
CA LYS A 124 0.94 -24.24 -6.26
C LYS A 124 0.57 -25.05 -5.02
N ALA A 125 1.48 -25.88 -4.52
CA ALA A 125 1.23 -26.70 -3.34
C ALA A 125 1.03 -25.85 -2.07
N LEU A 126 1.75 -24.74 -1.95
CA LEU A 126 1.55 -23.78 -0.86
C LEU A 126 0.20 -23.06 -0.99
N ALA A 127 -0.20 -22.68 -2.19
CA ALA A 127 -1.48 -22.05 -2.46
C ALA A 127 -2.64 -22.97 -2.04
N ASP A 128 -2.59 -24.23 -2.47
CA ASP A 128 -3.61 -25.23 -2.16
C ASP A 128 -3.64 -25.55 -0.65
N ARG A 129 -2.47 -25.72 -0.01
CA ARG A 129 -2.37 -26.05 1.43
C ARG A 129 -2.92 -24.98 2.36
N TYR A 130 -2.70 -23.71 2.03
CA TYR A 130 -3.08 -22.60 2.90
C TYR A 130 -4.37 -21.90 2.44
N GLU A 131 -5.04 -22.44 1.41
CA GLU A 131 -6.20 -21.84 0.76
C GLU A 131 -5.94 -20.37 0.36
N LEU A 132 -4.75 -20.13 -0.21
CA LEU A 132 -4.30 -18.83 -0.66
C LEU A 132 -4.13 -18.83 -2.18
N SER A 133 -4.34 -17.70 -2.83
CA SER A 133 -3.99 -17.58 -4.25
C SER A 133 -2.47 -17.71 -4.47
N ARG A 134 -2.05 -18.21 -5.63
CA ARG A 134 -0.62 -18.25 -6.00
C ARG A 134 0.04 -16.87 -5.91
N GLN A 135 -0.70 -15.83 -6.29
CA GLN A 135 -0.27 -14.45 -6.15
C GLN A 135 -0.01 -14.06 -4.68
N ARG A 136 -0.84 -14.54 -3.75
CA ARG A 136 -0.64 -14.31 -2.32
C ARG A 136 0.59 -15.04 -1.79
N ILE A 137 0.84 -16.27 -2.24
CA ILE A 137 2.08 -17.00 -1.91
C ILE A 137 3.30 -16.22 -2.41
N HIS A 138 3.31 -15.75 -3.67
CA HIS A 138 4.38 -14.91 -4.22
C HIS A 138 4.64 -13.63 -3.40
N GLN A 139 3.59 -12.96 -2.94
CA GLN A 139 3.72 -11.78 -2.06
C GLN A 139 4.34 -12.11 -0.69
N ILE A 140 4.09 -13.32 -0.18
CA ILE A 140 4.64 -13.77 1.10
C ILE A 140 6.12 -14.10 0.95
N VAL A 141 6.51 -14.79 -0.12
CA VAL A 141 7.89 -15.27 -0.33
C VAL A 141 8.80 -14.25 -1.02
N GLY A 142 8.25 -13.28 -1.75
CA GLY A 142 8.97 -12.25 -2.49
C GLY A 142 9.39 -12.70 -3.91
N PRO A 143 9.88 -11.77 -4.77
CA PRO A 143 10.19 -12.03 -6.19
C PRO A 143 11.43 -12.91 -6.44
N GLY A 144 11.94 -13.64 -5.43
CA GLY A 144 13.32 -14.13 -5.41
C GLY A 144 13.55 -15.64 -5.35
N ALA A 145 12.59 -16.53 -5.62
CA ALA A 145 12.92 -17.97 -5.66
C ALA A 145 12.32 -18.74 -6.85
N LEU A 146 12.52 -18.16 -8.04
CA LEU A 146 12.47 -18.90 -9.31
C LEU A 146 13.78 -18.74 -10.09
N THR A 147 14.93 -18.72 -9.40
CA THR A 147 16.23 -18.95 -10.03
C THR A 147 16.71 -20.34 -9.65
N ASN A 148 16.20 -21.36 -10.34
CA ASN A 148 16.89 -22.62 -10.51
C ASN A 148 16.62 -23.05 -11.96
N ALA A 149 17.51 -22.58 -12.84
CA ALA A 149 17.87 -23.23 -14.09
C ALA A 149 19.38 -23.51 -14.00
#